data_AF-A0A653MKW9-F1
#
_entry.id   AF-A0A653MKW9-F1
#
_cell.length_a   1.000
_cell.length_b   1.000
_cell.length_c   1.000
_cell.angle_alpha   90.00
_cell.angle_beta   90.00
_cell.angle_gamma   90.00
#
_symmetry.space_group_name_H-M   'P 1'
#
loop_
_entity.id
_entity.type
_entity.pdbx_description
1 polymer ?
#
loop_
_entity_poly.entity_id
_entity_poly.type
_entity_poly.pdbx_seq_one_letter_code
_entity_poly.pdbx_strand_id
1 'polypeptide(L)'
;MTQGTNAGVKRNRLATGTTAKTRKVYLDPTTDAELSAVCTASGNVSRSLYLEQLLALVRAEHGSLPVFSPTLEVTEATDSAAA
;
A
#
# COMPACT_ATOMS: atom_id res chain seq x y z
N MET A 1 19.50 -10.05 15.41
CA MET A 1 18.61 -10.09 16.59
C MET A 1 17.27 -9.52 16.18
N THR A 2 16.28 -10.38 15.96
CA THR A 2 14.94 -10.08 15.42
C THR A 2 14.12 -9.29 16.43
N GLN A 3 13.96 -7.97 16.23
CA GLN A 3 12.92 -7.22 16.94
C GLN A 3 11.55 -7.59 16.35
N GLY A 4 10.95 -8.63 16.91
CA GLY A 4 9.54 -8.93 16.70
C GLY A 4 8.67 -7.90 17.44
N THR A 5 8.50 -6.70 16.90
CA THR A 5 7.60 -5.70 17.50
C THR A 5 6.40 -5.44 16.58
N ASN A 6 5.64 -6.51 16.31
CA ASN A 6 4.27 -6.37 15.76
C ASN A 6 3.25 -6.05 16.87
N ALA A 7 3.71 -5.81 18.11
CA ALA A 7 2.86 -5.45 19.23
C ALA A 7 2.14 -4.12 18.93
N GLY A 8 0.82 -4.13 19.05
CA GLY A 8 -0.01 -2.93 18.81
C GLY A 8 -0.28 -2.60 17.35
N VAL A 9 0.19 -3.40 16.36
CA VAL A 9 -0.14 -3.14 14.95
C VAL A 9 -1.58 -3.53 14.68
N LYS A 10 -2.42 -2.56 14.27
CA LYS A 10 -3.79 -2.84 13.84
C LYS A 10 -3.76 -3.50 12.47
N ARG A 11 -4.08 -4.80 12.44
CA ARG A 11 -4.03 -5.63 11.22
C ARG A 11 -5.35 -5.59 10.46
N ASN A 12 -5.25 -5.77 9.14
CA ASN A 12 -6.41 -6.07 8.32
C ASN A 12 -7.02 -7.42 8.75
N ARG A 13 -8.26 -7.39 9.24
CA ARG A 13 -9.02 -8.57 9.63
C ARG A 13 -10.13 -8.78 8.61
N LEU A 14 -9.93 -9.76 7.74
CA LEU A 14 -10.95 -10.15 6.78
C LEU A 14 -12.13 -10.83 7.50
N ALA A 15 -13.32 -10.70 6.91
CA ALA A 15 -14.50 -11.39 7.42
C ALA A 15 -14.29 -12.90 7.41
N THR A 16 -14.85 -13.59 8.40
CA THR A 16 -14.79 -15.06 8.51
C THR A 16 -15.25 -15.71 7.20
N GLY A 17 -14.47 -16.66 6.69
CA GLY A 17 -14.74 -17.34 5.42
C GLY A 17 -14.15 -16.66 4.18
N THR A 18 -13.51 -15.50 4.32
CA THR A 18 -12.84 -14.82 3.20
C THR A 18 -11.42 -15.33 3.01
N THR A 19 -11.11 -15.84 1.82
CA THR A 19 -9.74 -16.20 1.46
C THR A 19 -8.91 -14.95 1.17
N ALA A 20 -7.82 -14.76 1.92
CA ALA A 20 -6.88 -13.68 1.66
C ALA A 20 -6.21 -13.86 0.28
N LYS A 21 -6.13 -12.78 -0.50
CA LYS A 21 -5.34 -12.75 -1.73
C LYS A 21 -4.02 -12.03 -1.46
N THR A 22 -2.90 -12.72 -1.64
CA THR A 22 -1.56 -12.13 -1.53
C THR A 22 -1.08 -11.71 -2.91
N ARG A 23 -0.58 -10.48 -3.04
CA ARG A 23 0.04 -9.98 -4.27
C ARG A 23 1.44 -9.49 -3.97
N LYS A 24 2.41 -9.89 -4.79
CA LYS A 24 3.75 -9.30 -4.77
C LYS A 24 3.68 -7.94 -5.46
N VAL A 25 4.16 -6.90 -4.78
CA VAL A 25 4.23 -5.53 -5.30
C VAL A 25 5.69 -5.11 -5.27
N TYR A 26 6.17 -4.56 -6.38
CA TYR A 26 7.50 -3.97 -6.47
C TYR A 26 7.37 -2.48 -6.24
N LEU A 27 8.16 -1.95 -5.31
CA LEU A 27 8.16 -0.55 -4.93
C LEU A 27 9.60 -0.05 -4.99
N ASP A 28 9.75 1.23 -5.33
CA ASP A 28 11.01 1.91 -5.07
C ASP A 28 11.32 1.87 -3.56
N PRO A 29 12.58 1.66 -3.14
CA PRO A 29 12.94 1.60 -1.73
C PRO A 29 12.53 2.84 -0.93
N THR A 30 12.56 4.02 -1.55
CA THR A 30 12.16 5.28 -0.90
C THR A 30 10.65 5.29 -0.63
N THR A 31 9.85 4.88 -1.62
CA THR A 31 8.40 4.72 -1.49
C THR A 31 8.02 3.67 -0.44
N ASP A 32 8.76 2.56 -0.35
CA ASP A 32 8.51 1.53 0.68
C ASP A 32 8.75 2.06 2.10
N ALA A 33 9.82 2.83 2.29
CA ALA A 33 10.13 3.47 3.56
C ALA A 33 9.07 4.51 3.94
N GLU A 34 8.65 5.35 3.00
CA GLU A 34 7.61 6.36 3.20
C GLU A 34 6.28 5.71 3.58
N LEU A 35 5.84 4.68 2.85
CA LEU A 35 4.62 3.94 3.19
C LEU A 35 4.68 3.34 4.59
N SER A 36 5.84 2.84 5.01
CA SER A 36 6.02 2.28 6.35
C SER A 36 5.92 3.36 7.43
N ALA A 37 6.48 4.54 7.19
CA ALA A 37 6.38 5.69 8.08
C ALA A 37 4.92 6.17 8.21
N VAL A 38 4.20 6.31 7.09
CA VAL A 38 2.79 6.73 7.06
C VAL A 38 1.89 5.71 7.77
N CYS A 39 2.12 4.41 7.58
CA CYS A 39 1.39 3.36 8.30
C CYS A 39 1.58 3.46 9.82
N THR A 40 2.79 3.80 10.25
CA THR A 40 3.11 4.01 11.67
C THR A 40 2.42 5.27 12.21
N ALA A 41 2.52 6.38 11.49
CA ALA A 41 1.89 7.66 11.85
C ALA A 41 0.36 7.58 11.90
N SER A 42 -0.25 6.74 11.06
CA SER A 42 -1.70 6.53 10.96
C SER A 42 -2.26 5.63 12.07
N GLY A 43 -1.64 5.61 13.25
CA GLY A 43 -2.05 4.79 14.38
C GLY A 43 -1.53 3.35 14.32
N ASN A 44 -0.32 3.15 13.77
CA ASN A 44 0.36 1.86 13.71
C ASN A 44 -0.49 0.77 13.03
N VAL A 45 -0.92 1.03 11.79
CA VAL A 45 -1.75 0.11 11.01
C VAL A 45 -0.92 -0.75 10.06
N SER A 46 -1.39 -1.94 9.72
CA SER A 46 -0.74 -2.75 8.68
C SER A 46 -0.92 -2.10 7.31
N ARG A 47 0.07 -2.23 6.42
CA ARG A 47 0.01 -1.68 5.06
C ARG A 47 -1.24 -2.10 4.29
N SER A 48 -1.64 -3.37 4.41
CA SER A 48 -2.88 -3.88 3.80
C SER A 48 -4.14 -3.15 4.29
N LEU A 49 -4.22 -2.86 5.60
CA LEU A 49 -5.35 -2.14 6.17
C LEU A 49 -5.33 -0.67 5.75
N TYR A 50 -4.15 -0.05 5.73
CA TYR A 50 -3.97 1.33 5.28
C TYR A 50 -4.45 1.50 3.83
N LEU A 51 -4.07 0.59 2.93
CA LEU A 51 -4.48 0.64 1.52
C LEU A 51 -5.98 0.45 1.33
N GLU A 52 -6.63 -0.43 2.11
CA GLU A 52 -8.09 -0.61 2.05
C GLU A 52 -8.84 0.63 2.56
N GLN A 53 -8.34 1.27 3.62
CA GLN A 53 -8.92 2.52 4.12
C GLN A 53 -8.74 3.66 3.11
N LEU A 54 -7.55 3.79 2.52
CA LEU A 54 -7.28 4.79 1.49
C LEU A 54 -8.19 4.60 0.27
N LEU A 55 -8.37 3.35 -0.18
CA LEU A 55 -9.30 3.03 -1.27
C LEU A 55 -10.75 3.43 -0.93
N ALA A 56 -11.20 3.16 0.30
CA ALA A 56 -12.53 3.53 0.74
C ALA A 56 -12.71 5.06 0.78
N LEU A 57 -11.71 5.78 1.29
CA LEU A 57 -11.70 7.24 1.36
C LEU A 57 -11.76 7.86 -0.04
N VAL A 58 -10.89 7.43 -0.95
CA VAL A 58 -10.84 7.94 -2.33
C VAL A 58 -12.17 7.69 -3.05
N ARG A 59 -12.80 6.53 -2.84
CA ARG A 59 -14.13 6.24 -3.41
C ARG A 59 -15.23 7.09 -2.79
N ALA A 60 -15.17 7.35 -1.48
CA ALA A 60 -16.15 8.20 -0.80
C ALA A 60 -16.06 9.65 -1.30
N GLU A 61 -14.84 10.15 -1.55
CA GLU A 61 -14.61 11.52 -1.99
C GLU A 61 -14.85 11.75 -3.49
N HIS A 62 -14.41 10.81 -4.34
CA HIS A 62 -14.43 10.99 -5.80
C HIS A 62 -15.41 10.08 -6.53
N GLY A 63 -16.12 9.18 -5.85
CA GLY A 63 -16.99 8.17 -6.44
C GLY A 63 -16.25 7.01 -7.14
N SER A 64 -14.99 7.22 -7.54
CA SER A 64 -14.14 6.21 -8.16
C SER A 64 -12.66 6.43 -7.82
N LEU A 65 -11.83 5.42 -8.12
CA LEU A 65 -10.38 5.61 -8.14
C LEU A 65 -9.99 6.57 -9.29
N PRO A 66 -8.97 7.43 -9.11
CA PRO A 66 -8.44 8.24 -10.18
C PRO A 66 -8.00 7.39 -11.37
N VAL A 67 -8.31 7.85 -12.58
CA VAL A 67 -7.76 7.27 -13.81
C VAL A 67 -6.41 7.92 -14.04
N PHE A 68 -5.35 7.12 -14.02
CA PHE A 68 -4.02 7.58 -14.38
C PHE A 68 -3.96 7.75 -15.90
N SER A 69 -4.18 8.99 -16.38
CA SER A 69 -3.93 9.38 -17.77
C SER A 69 -2.42 9.43 -18.02
N PRO A 70 -1.92 9.13 -19.23
CA PRO A 70 -0.49 9.22 -19.57
C PRO A 70 0.15 10.61 -19.35
N THR A 71 -0.66 11.63 -19.04
CA THR A 71 -0.22 12.96 -18.60
C THR A 71 0.17 13.04 -17.12
N LEU A 72 -0.09 12.02 -16.31
CA LEU A 72 0.45 11.91 -14.96
C LEU A 72 1.86 11.31 -15.07
N GLU A 73 2.86 12.19 -15.05
CA GLU A 73 4.27 11.80 -14.99
C GLU A 73 4.57 11.09 -13.66
N VAL A 74 4.29 9.79 -13.62
CA VAL A 74 5.05 8.88 -12.76
C VAL A 74 6.19 8.40 -13.64
N THR A 75 7.43 8.74 -13.28
CA THR A 75 8.62 8.24 -13.98
C THR A 75 8.66 6.72 -13.81
N GLU A 76 8.08 5.99 -14.77
CA GLU A 76 8.28 4.55 -14.85
C GLU A 76 9.75 4.29 -15.12
N ALA A 77 10.41 3.49 -14.29
CA ALA A 77 11.77 3.07 -14.54
C ALA A 77 11.78 2.15 -15.76
N THR A 78 12.05 2.72 -16.94
CA THR A 78 12.33 1.94 -18.15
C THR A 78 13.77 1.43 -18.06
N ASP A 79 13.97 0.31 -17.36
CA ASP A 79 15.23 -0.41 -17.49
C ASP A 79 15.19 -1.18 -18.81
N SER A 80 15.73 -0.54 -19.86
CA SER A 80 15.94 -1.19 -21.15
C SER A 80 17.09 -2.17 -20.96
N ALA A 81 16.77 -3.43 -20.69
CA ALA A 81 17.71 -4.53 -20.82
C ALA A 81 18.20 -4.58 -22.28
N ALA A 82 19.35 -3.95 -22.54
CA ALA A 82 20.08 -4.14 -23.78
C ALA A 82 20.52 -5.61 -23.85
N ALA A 83 20.18 -6.26 -24.96
CA ALA A 83 20.47 -7.64 -25.30
C ALA A 83 21.97 -7.93 -25.46
#